data_AF-A0A379A9Y7-F1
#
_entry.id   AF-A0A379A9Y7-F1
#
_cell.length_a   1.000
_cell.length_b   1.000
_cell.length_c   1.000
_cell.angle_alpha   90.00
_cell.angle_beta   90.00
_cell.angle_gamma   90.00
#
_symmetry.space_group_name_H-M   'P 1'
#
loop_
_entity.id
_entity.type
_entity.pdbx_description
1 polymer ?
#
loop_
_entity_poly.entity_id
_entity_poly.type
_entity_poly.pdbx_seq_one_letter_code
_entity_poly.pdbx_strand_id
1 'polypeptide(L)'
;MPIFRPRNDEQLYAISNIDPFADASVLSRGIIAEHQDALWVASPLKKQRFRLSDGYCMEDETRSVAAWPVRVNAGQVEVCL
;
A
#
# COMPACT_ATOMS: atom_id res chain seq x y z
N MET A 1 -8.26 -0.92 6.66
CA MET A 1 -6.90 -0.86 6.11
C MET A 1 -6.57 -2.21 5.49
N PRO A 2 -6.24 -2.29 4.19
CA PRO A 2 -5.86 -3.52 3.52
C PRO A 2 -4.45 -3.96 3.89
N ILE A 3 -4.20 -5.26 3.76
CA ILE A 3 -2.86 -5.86 3.84
C ILE A 3 -2.42 -6.22 2.42
N PHE A 4 -1.23 -5.78 2.04
CA PHE A 4 -0.59 -6.13 0.79
C PHE A 4 0.48 -7.19 1.07
N ARG A 5 0.39 -8.32 0.37
CA ARG A 5 1.37 -9.41 0.39
C ARG A 5 1.91 -9.60 -1.04
N PRO A 6 2.99 -8.91 -1.43
CA PRO A 6 3.50 -8.92 -2.82
C PRO A 6 4.06 -10.28 -3.26
N ARG A 7 4.58 -11.07 -2.31
CA ARG A 7 5.24 -12.36 -2.53
C ARG A 7 4.71 -13.37 -1.52
N ASN A 8 4.94 -14.66 -1.75
CA ASN A 8 4.53 -15.71 -0.81
C ASN A 8 5.55 -15.86 0.35
N ASP A 9 5.84 -14.76 1.03
CA ASP A 9 6.73 -14.66 2.18
C ASP A 9 6.06 -13.85 3.32
N GLU A 10 6.82 -13.59 4.39
CA GLU A 10 6.34 -12.84 5.55
C GLU A 10 6.37 -11.32 5.37
N GLN A 11 6.79 -10.82 4.19
CA GLN A 11 6.86 -9.39 3.95
C GLN A 11 5.47 -8.83 3.64
N LEU A 12 4.96 -8.05 4.58
CA LEU A 12 3.63 -7.46 4.53
C LEU A 12 3.71 -5.94 4.62
N TYR A 13 2.72 -5.29 4.00
CA TYR A 13 2.57 -3.85 4.04
C TYR A 13 1.13 -3.49 4.33
N ALA A 14 0.91 -2.38 5.04
CA ALA A 14 -0.41 -1.82 5.24
C ALA A 14 -0.37 -0.31 4.98
N ILE A 15 -1.20 0.12 4.05
CA ILE A 15 -1.45 1.53 3.75
C ILE A 15 -2.95 1.78 3.69
N SER A 16 -3.39 3.05 3.62
CA SER A 16 -4.81 3.38 3.54
C SER A 16 -5.46 2.67 2.36
N ASN A 17 -6.73 2.26 2.50
CA ASN A 17 -7.46 1.76 1.32
C ASN A 17 -8.01 2.88 0.44
N ILE A 18 -8.09 4.08 1.01
CA ILE A 18 -8.74 5.22 0.38
C ILE A 18 -7.73 5.80 -0.60
N ASP A 19 -8.10 5.78 -1.88
CA ASP A 19 -7.43 6.55 -2.91
C ASP A 19 -7.83 8.03 -2.73
N PRO A 20 -6.90 8.92 -2.38
CA PRO A 20 -7.20 10.33 -2.12
C PRO A 20 -7.52 11.12 -3.39
N PHE A 21 -7.38 10.55 -4.59
CA PHE A 21 -7.78 11.19 -5.85
C PHE A 21 -9.24 10.90 -6.21
N ALA A 22 -9.79 9.80 -5.71
CA ALA A 22 -11.15 9.36 -6.02
C ALA A 22 -12.06 9.29 -4.79
N ASP A 23 -11.52 9.54 -3.60
CA ASP A 23 -12.18 9.36 -2.30
C ASP A 23 -12.89 8.01 -2.17
N ALA A 24 -12.22 6.96 -2.67
CA ALA A 24 -12.79 5.63 -2.80
C ALA A 24 -11.88 4.57 -2.17
N SER A 25 -12.50 3.58 -1.50
CA SER A 25 -11.82 2.46 -0.84
C SER A 25 -11.45 1.38 -1.87
N VAL A 26 -10.37 1.60 -2.63
CA VAL A 26 -10.03 0.81 -3.82
C VAL A 26 -8.54 0.44 -3.97
N LEU A 27 -7.63 0.96 -3.15
CA LEU A 27 -6.19 0.70 -3.32
C LEU A 27 -5.84 -0.79 -3.20
N SER A 28 -6.56 -1.55 -2.38
CA SER A 28 -6.41 -3.01 -2.27
C SER A 28 -6.70 -3.78 -3.56
N ARG A 29 -7.33 -3.14 -4.56
CA ARG A 29 -7.62 -3.70 -5.88
C ARG A 29 -6.63 -3.23 -6.95
N GLY A 30 -5.62 -2.46 -6.53
CA GLY A 30 -4.57 -1.99 -7.42
C GLY A 30 -3.60 -3.08 -7.81
N ILE A 31 -2.81 -2.81 -8.84
CA ILE A 31 -1.75 -3.71 -9.31
C ILE A 31 -0.47 -3.36 -8.56
N ILE A 32 0.17 -4.36 -7.97
CA ILE A 32 1.49 -4.20 -7.36
C ILE A 32 2.56 -4.28 -8.45
N ALA A 33 3.49 -3.33 -8.45
CA ALA A 33 4.62 -3.27 -9.36
C ALA A 33 5.90 -2.84 -8.62
N GLU A 34 7.04 -3.23 -9.17
CA GLU A 34 8.35 -2.79 -8.69
C GLU A 34 8.86 -1.64 -9.56
N HIS A 35 9.37 -0.58 -8.93
CA HIS A 35 9.96 0.56 -9.61
C HIS A 35 10.97 1.26 -8.70
N GLN A 36 12.18 1.54 -9.21
CA GLN A 36 13.28 2.16 -8.45
C GLN A 36 13.54 1.44 -7.12
N ASP A 37 13.68 0.12 -7.16
CA ASP A 37 13.96 -0.74 -5.99
C ASP A 37 12.92 -0.65 -4.85
N ALA A 38 11.71 -0.17 -5.17
CA ALA A 38 10.58 -0.09 -4.24
C ALA A 38 9.33 -0.75 -4.82
N LEU A 39 8.47 -1.26 -3.93
CA LEU A 39 7.17 -1.82 -4.30
C LEU A 39 6.08 -0.75 -4.22
N TRP A 40 5.26 -0.69 -5.25
CA TRP A 40 4.20 0.29 -5.42
C TRP A 40 2.90 -0.41 -5.72
N VAL A 41 1.79 0.16 -5.28
CA VAL A 41 0.45 -0.19 -5.78
C VAL A 41 -0.07 0.93 -6.66
N ALA A 42 -0.45 0.60 -7.89
CA ALA A 42 -1.11 1.52 -8.81
C ALA A 42 -2.62 1.48 -8.59
N SER A 43 -3.24 2.63 -8.30
CA SER A 43 -4.70 2.75 -8.15
C SER A 43 -5.42 2.19 -9.38
N PRO A 44 -6.47 1.38 -9.22
CA PRO A 44 -7.21 0.84 -10.35
C PRO A 44 -7.94 1.93 -11.14
N LEU A 45 -8.31 3.05 -10.48
CA LEU A 45 -9.14 4.11 -11.06
C LEU A 45 -8.33 5.11 -11.90
N LYS A 46 -7.26 5.65 -11.32
CA LYS A 46 -6.53 6.79 -11.90
C LYS A 46 -5.03 6.56 -12.05
N LYS A 47 -4.56 5.34 -11.72
CA LYS A 47 -3.20 4.83 -11.93
C LYS A 47 -2.08 5.53 -11.15
N GLN A 48 -2.39 6.43 -10.20
CA GLN A 48 -1.38 6.94 -9.28
C GLN A 48 -0.79 5.80 -8.46
N ARG A 49 0.50 5.93 -8.16
CA ARG A 49 1.32 4.92 -7.53
C ARG A 49 1.62 5.32 -6.11
N PHE A 50 1.30 4.41 -5.20
CA PHE A 50 1.55 4.56 -3.77
C PHE A 50 2.58 3.54 -3.35
N ARG A 51 3.69 3.99 -2.74
CA ARG A 51 4.75 3.13 -2.26
C ARG A 51 4.25 2.34 -1.06
N LEU A 52 4.41 1.02 -1.07
CA LEU A 52 3.87 0.16 -0.02
C LEU A 52 4.61 0.32 1.32
N SER A 53 5.88 0.74 1.31
CA SER A 53 6.69 0.87 2.53
C SER A 53 6.23 2.00 3.46
N ASP A 54 5.69 3.09 2.91
CA ASP A 54 5.43 4.33 3.65
C ASP A 54 4.21 5.13 3.14
N GLY A 55 3.51 4.64 2.11
CA GLY A 55 2.32 5.29 1.55
C GLY A 55 2.61 6.51 0.67
N TYR A 56 3.88 6.77 0.34
CA TYR A 56 4.28 7.90 -0.49
C TYR A 56 3.64 7.84 -1.89
N CYS A 57 3.02 8.93 -2.33
CA CYS A 57 2.46 9.03 -3.67
C CYS A 57 3.51 9.57 -4.65
N MET A 58 3.80 8.82 -5.73
CA MET A 58 4.82 9.19 -6.71
C MET A 58 4.46 10.45 -7.50
N GLU A 59 3.18 10.61 -7.84
CA GLU A 59 2.70 11.68 -8.70
C GLU A 59 2.49 13.01 -7.95
N ASP A 60 2.12 12.95 -6.68
CA ASP A 60 1.86 14.13 -5.84
C ASP A 60 2.07 13.77 -4.37
N GLU A 61 3.20 14.20 -3.80
CA GLU A 61 3.57 13.92 -2.41
C GLU A 61 2.52 14.39 -1.39
N THR A 62 1.76 15.44 -1.73
CA THR A 62 0.70 16.00 -0.86
C THR A 62 -0.52 15.08 -0.75
N ARG A 63 -0.62 14.09 -1.65
CA ARG A 63 -1.65 13.05 -1.69
C ARG A 63 -1.12 11.70 -1.18
N SER A 64 -0.03 11.69 -0.41
CA SER A 64 0.45 10.46 0.25
C SER A 64 -0.58 9.92 1.24
N VAL A 65 -0.56 8.61 1.48
CA VAL A 65 -1.51 7.93 2.37
C VAL A 65 -0.84 7.46 3.64
N ALA A 66 -1.62 7.28 4.70
CA ALA A 66 -1.12 6.67 5.93
C ALA A 66 -0.60 5.25 5.66
N ALA A 67 0.52 4.93 6.31
CA ALA A 67 1.13 3.61 6.34
C ALA A 67 1.30 3.16 7.79
N TRP A 68 1.16 1.86 8.01
CA TRP A 68 1.22 1.28 9.34
C TRP A 68 2.24 0.13 9.38
N PRO A 69 3.06 0.05 10.43
CA PRO A 69 3.93 -1.10 10.64
C PRO A 69 3.12 -2.40 10.76
N VAL A 70 3.53 -3.41 10.00
CA VAL A 70 2.94 -4.75 10.02
C VAL A 70 4.01 -5.76 10.33
N ARG A 71 3.66 -6.79 11.10
CA ARG A 71 4.53 -7.95 11.33
C ARG A 71 3.73 -9.25 11.30
N VAL A 72 4.43 -10.34 11.02
CA VAL A 72 3.94 -11.70 11.26
C VAL A 72 4.47 -12.19 12.60
N ASN A 73 3.60 -12.62 13.49
CA ASN A 73 3.96 -13.18 14.79
C ASN A 73 3.23 -14.52 14.96
N ALA A 74 3.98 -15.63 15.01
CA ALA A 74 3.43 -16.99 15.11
C ALA A 74 2.30 -17.29 14.09
N GLY A 75 2.48 -16.86 12.84
CA GLY A 75 1.49 -17.04 11.76
C GLY A 75 0.31 -16.06 11.79
N GLN A 76 0.24 -15.15 12.76
CA GLN A 76 -0.76 -14.09 12.83
C GLN A 76 -0.21 -12.77 12.28
N VAL A 77 -1.05 -12.02 11.58
CA VAL A 77 -0.72 -10.68 11.08
C VAL A 77 -1.12 -9.66 12.14
N GLU A 78 -0.14 -8.88 12.62
CA GLU A 78 -0.34 -7.81 13.58
C GLU A 78 -0.05 -6.45 12.92
N VAL A 79 -0.86 -5.45 13.25
CA VAL A 79 -0.73 -4.09 12.73
C VAL A 79 -0.70 -3.10 13.89
N CYS A 80 0.28 -2.20 13.88
CA CYS A 80 0.37 -1.09 14.82
C CYS A 80 -0.45 0.10 14.29
N LEU A 81 -1.49 0.52 15.03
CA LEU A 81 -2.42 1.59 14.63
C LEU A 81 -1.96 2.98 15.08
#